data_AF-A0A2D5W9Q9-F1
#
_entry.id   AF-A0A2D5W9Q9-F1
#
_cell.length_a   1.000
_cell.length_b   1.000
_cell.length_c   1.000
_cell.angle_alpha   90.00
_cell.angle_beta   90.00
_cell.angle_gamma   90.00
#
_symmetry.space_group_name_H-M   'P 1'
#
loop_
_entity.id
_entity.type
_entity.pdbx_description
1 polymer ?
#
loop_
_entity_poly.entity_id
_entity_poly.type
_entity_poly.pdbx_seq_one_letter_code
_entity_poly.pdbx_strand_id
1 'polypeptide(L)'
;MPWRDVLLVGEAELAGAFQNDWRGASVHFVPDDLGELQDGSLGAAGRQLTARLAADGGLTVERGEILELGETVSWRPGLPRALAGVSPPRLLGALLALLLGAFLTAMRWWWLLAASGCPARAGPVLRLSFLGLFFNMALPGLTGGDVARAALATREHPERRAEALVSVVVDRLLGLVTLVLLAALVSLFLQGAAGEQLAPLRSPIIGGALLLLGLTWLVLRPGLRRLLGLDRWLGRLPQGRRLLKLDRALSRVGSRHGVLAGALVLSLLNHLCTATAIYGLLGSLGGPGVPVPSWTEVLGIMAVANTISALPLAPAGWGVGEAAFGTLFSLLGFNPTLGVALSVLYRLSATALSLGAGLVLLAPAGRRDRQAWLREAQAAGNSDEAAGARAGADAGGEAEAARRAAD
;
A
#
# COMPACT_ATOMS: atom_id res chain seq x y z
N MET A 1 -10.59 -22.44 12.94
CA MET A 1 -9.25 -21.80 12.96
C MET A 1 -8.74 -21.64 11.53
N PRO A 2 -8.12 -20.50 11.12
CA PRO A 2 -7.75 -20.23 9.73
C PRO A 2 -6.65 -21.16 9.17
N TRP A 3 -6.09 -22.04 10.00
CA TRP A 3 -4.94 -22.89 9.67
C TRP A 3 -5.32 -24.29 9.17
N ARG A 4 -6.58 -24.73 9.34
CA ARG A 4 -7.02 -26.09 9.00
C ARG A 4 -8.02 -26.07 7.84
N ASP A 5 -8.04 -27.17 7.09
CA ASP A 5 -9.10 -27.43 6.12
C ASP A 5 -10.40 -27.72 6.87
N VAL A 6 -11.50 -27.15 6.38
CA VAL A 6 -12.82 -27.26 7.01
C VAL A 6 -13.85 -27.60 5.94
N LEU A 7 -14.63 -28.65 6.20
CA LEU A 7 -15.86 -28.95 5.49
C LEU A 7 -17.02 -28.27 6.23
N LEU A 8 -17.86 -27.55 5.49
CA LEU A 8 -19.01 -26.81 6.00
C LEU A 8 -20.28 -27.52 5.55
N VAL A 9 -21.13 -27.87 6.52
CA VAL A 9 -22.41 -28.53 6.28
C VAL A 9 -23.49 -27.71 6.99
N GLY A 10 -24.22 -26.89 6.24
CA GLY A 10 -25.08 -25.87 6.85
C GLY A 10 -24.26 -24.91 7.73
N GLU A 11 -24.56 -24.87 9.04
CA GLU A 11 -23.81 -24.08 10.03
C GLU A 11 -22.67 -24.86 10.73
N ALA A 12 -22.58 -26.18 10.52
CA ALA A 12 -21.58 -27.01 11.17
C ALA A 12 -20.23 -26.96 10.44
N GLU A 13 -19.14 -26.93 11.22
CA GLU A 13 -17.77 -26.97 10.73
C GLU A 13 -17.11 -28.31 11.14
N LEU A 14 -16.66 -29.09 10.16
CA LEU A 14 -15.90 -30.33 10.35
C LEU A 14 -14.44 -30.09 10.00
N ALA A 15 -13.52 -30.35 10.93
CA ALA A 15 -12.08 -30.21 10.70
C ALA A 15 -11.51 -31.47 10.03
N GLY A 16 -10.55 -31.30 9.12
CA GLY A 16 -9.92 -32.43 8.45
C GLY A 16 -8.85 -32.02 7.46
N ALA A 17 -8.69 -32.82 6.40
CA ALA A 17 -7.75 -32.58 5.32
C ALA A 17 -8.34 -32.91 3.95
N PHE A 18 -8.11 -32.04 2.95
CA PHE A 18 -8.41 -32.37 1.56
C PHE A 18 -7.29 -33.24 0.95
N GLN A 19 -7.63 -34.31 0.24
CA GLN A 19 -6.62 -35.13 -0.46
C GLN A 19 -6.42 -34.72 -1.93
N ASN A 20 -7.37 -33.99 -2.50
CA ASN A 20 -7.30 -33.48 -3.88
C ASN A 20 -7.26 -31.94 -3.93
N ASP A 21 -7.27 -31.36 -5.14
CA ASP A 21 -7.25 -29.90 -5.30
C ASP A 21 -8.57 -29.28 -4.82
N TRP A 22 -8.49 -28.55 -3.72
CA TRP A 22 -9.62 -27.89 -3.06
C TRP A 22 -10.36 -26.87 -3.95
N ARG A 23 -9.75 -26.47 -5.06
CA ARG A 23 -10.31 -25.54 -6.05
C ARG A 23 -11.26 -26.19 -7.05
N GLY A 24 -11.32 -27.53 -7.06
CA GLY A 24 -12.20 -28.30 -7.92
C GLY A 24 -13.69 -28.09 -7.62
N ALA A 25 -14.54 -28.64 -8.49
CA ALA A 25 -15.99 -28.71 -8.25
C ALA A 25 -16.35 -29.71 -7.13
N SER A 26 -15.46 -30.66 -6.84
CA SER A 26 -15.57 -31.64 -5.76
C SER A 26 -14.27 -31.74 -4.96
N VAL A 27 -14.39 -32.15 -3.70
CA VAL A 27 -13.23 -32.48 -2.84
C VAL A 27 -13.38 -33.86 -2.24
N HIS A 28 -12.23 -34.51 -2.07
CA HIS A 28 -12.09 -35.68 -1.22
C HIS A 28 -11.56 -35.21 0.14
N PHE A 29 -12.42 -35.25 1.16
CA PHE A 29 -12.17 -34.73 2.50
C PHE A 29 -12.08 -35.88 3.51
N VAL A 30 -11.01 -35.92 4.28
CA VAL A 30 -10.85 -36.85 5.41
C VAL A 30 -11.02 -36.07 6.71
N PRO A 31 -12.07 -36.35 7.51
CA PRO A 31 -12.25 -35.74 8.82
C PRO A 31 -11.12 -36.11 9.77
N ASP A 32 -10.74 -35.19 10.66
CA ASP A 32 -9.78 -35.47 11.74
C ASP A 32 -10.35 -36.45 12.77
N ASP A 33 -11.67 -36.37 13.01
CA ASP A 33 -12.42 -37.25 13.90
C ASP A 33 -13.72 -37.70 13.23
N LEU A 34 -13.83 -39.00 12.94
CA LEU A 34 -15.04 -39.60 12.38
C LEU A 34 -16.23 -39.54 13.34
N GLY A 35 -15.97 -39.39 14.64
CA GLY A 35 -16.98 -39.18 15.66
C GLY A 35 -17.78 -37.90 15.44
N GLU A 36 -17.18 -36.84 14.88
CA GLU A 36 -17.89 -35.59 14.60
C GLU A 36 -19.02 -35.78 13.57
N LEU A 37 -18.86 -36.70 12.61
CA LEU A 37 -19.91 -37.05 11.64
C LEU A 37 -21.06 -37.85 12.26
N GLN A 38 -20.76 -38.58 13.33
CA GLN A 38 -21.70 -39.43 14.05
C GLN A 38 -22.33 -38.71 15.25
N ASP A 39 -21.79 -37.55 15.60
CA ASP A 39 -22.31 -36.71 16.67
C ASP A 39 -23.69 -36.16 16.30
N GLY A 40 -24.56 -36.04 17.28
CA GLY A 40 -25.98 -35.69 17.07
C GLY A 40 -26.19 -34.29 16.46
N SER A 41 -25.14 -33.46 16.45
CA SER A 41 -25.13 -32.08 15.96
C SER A 41 -25.37 -31.95 14.46
N LEU A 42 -24.92 -32.92 13.64
CA LEU A 42 -25.13 -32.96 12.19
C LEU A 42 -26.40 -33.72 11.78
N GLY A 43 -27.11 -34.32 12.74
CA GLY A 43 -28.41 -34.96 12.52
C GLY A 43 -28.47 -35.92 11.33
N ALA A 44 -29.36 -35.66 10.38
CA ALA A 44 -29.53 -36.50 9.19
C ALA A 44 -28.39 -36.35 8.19
N ALA A 45 -27.82 -35.15 8.05
CA ALA A 45 -26.69 -34.91 7.17
C ALA A 45 -25.44 -35.69 7.61
N GLY A 46 -25.17 -35.75 8.93
CA GLY A 46 -24.08 -36.55 9.49
C GLY A 46 -24.21 -38.04 9.15
N ARG A 47 -25.42 -38.60 9.28
CA ARG A 47 -25.70 -40.00 8.87
C ARG A 47 -25.53 -40.22 7.38
N GLN A 48 -26.02 -39.30 6.56
CA GLN A 48 -25.91 -39.38 5.10
C GLN A 48 -24.44 -39.33 4.66
N LEU A 49 -23.64 -38.45 5.25
CA LEU A 49 -22.20 -38.36 4.99
C LEU A 49 -21.48 -39.61 5.50
N THR A 50 -21.79 -40.10 6.71
CA THR A 50 -21.21 -41.33 7.27
C THR A 50 -21.43 -42.53 6.34
N ALA A 51 -22.61 -42.64 5.71
CA ALA A 51 -22.92 -43.72 4.77
C ALA A 51 -22.09 -43.66 3.46
N ARG A 52 -21.46 -42.52 3.16
CA ARG A 52 -20.63 -42.31 1.96
C ARG A 52 -19.13 -42.41 2.24
N LEU A 53 -18.73 -42.74 3.46
CA LEU A 53 -17.32 -42.91 3.82
C LEU A 53 -16.69 -44.00 2.94
N ALA A 54 -15.62 -43.63 2.26
CA ALA A 54 -14.76 -44.56 1.54
C ALA A 54 -13.89 -45.37 2.53
N ALA A 55 -13.22 -46.40 2.02
CA ALA A 55 -12.41 -47.32 2.83
C ALA A 55 -11.23 -46.63 3.54
N ASP A 56 -10.78 -45.49 3.04
CA ASP A 56 -9.74 -44.64 3.64
C ASP A 56 -10.29 -43.65 4.68
N GLY A 57 -11.59 -43.71 4.98
CA GLY A 57 -12.27 -42.78 5.88
C GLY A 57 -12.56 -41.41 5.26
N GLY A 58 -12.38 -41.26 3.95
CA GLY A 58 -12.66 -40.03 3.24
C GLY A 58 -14.06 -39.93 2.65
N LEU A 59 -14.48 -38.70 2.37
CA LEU A 59 -15.77 -38.34 1.79
C LEU A 59 -15.54 -37.56 0.52
N THR A 60 -16.21 -37.95 -0.57
CA THR A 60 -16.25 -37.13 -1.78
C THR A 60 -17.54 -36.32 -1.80
N VAL A 61 -17.40 -35.00 -1.86
CA VAL A 61 -18.52 -34.05 -1.85
C VAL A 61 -18.39 -33.05 -2.98
N GLU A 62 -19.53 -32.60 -3.51
CA GLU A 62 -19.59 -31.54 -4.52
C GLU A 62 -19.96 -30.20 -3.89
N ARG A 63 -19.43 -29.09 -4.43
CA ARG A 63 -19.70 -27.77 -3.86
C ARG A 63 -21.13 -27.37 -4.15
N GLY A 64 -21.87 -26.99 -3.11
CA GLY A 64 -23.28 -26.64 -3.22
C GLY A 64 -24.20 -27.86 -3.32
N GLU A 65 -23.68 -29.07 -3.12
CA GLU A 65 -24.53 -30.26 -2.95
C GLU A 65 -25.51 -30.04 -1.80
N ILE A 66 -26.77 -30.42 -2.01
CA ILE A 66 -27.85 -30.31 -1.02
C ILE A 66 -28.07 -31.69 -0.40
N LEU A 67 -27.91 -31.79 0.92
CA LEU A 67 -28.18 -33.00 1.71
C LEU A 67 -29.67 -33.12 2.02
N GLU A 68 -30.10 -34.27 2.58
CA GLU A 68 -31.52 -34.65 2.75
C GLU A 68 -32.43 -33.62 3.45
N LEU A 69 -31.88 -32.67 4.21
CA LEU A 69 -32.63 -31.61 4.91
C LEU A 69 -32.43 -30.20 4.33
N GLY A 70 -31.89 -30.08 3.11
CA GLY A 70 -31.64 -28.78 2.49
C GLY A 70 -30.28 -28.16 2.87
N GLU A 71 -29.48 -28.85 3.68
CA GLU A 71 -28.16 -28.38 4.09
C GLU A 71 -27.19 -28.40 2.90
N THR A 72 -26.58 -27.26 2.62
CA THR A 72 -25.62 -27.13 1.53
C THR A 72 -24.22 -27.48 2.01
N VAL A 73 -23.50 -28.26 1.21
CA VAL A 73 -22.10 -28.58 1.45
C VAL A 73 -21.19 -27.55 0.80
N SER A 74 -20.25 -27.01 1.56
CA SER A 74 -19.17 -26.16 1.04
C SER A 74 -17.88 -26.43 1.82
N TRP A 75 -16.77 -25.83 1.43
CA TRP A 75 -15.52 -26.03 2.15
C TRP A 75 -14.55 -24.86 2.01
N ARG A 76 -13.61 -24.82 2.95
CA ARG A 76 -12.60 -23.79 3.13
C ARG A 76 -11.21 -24.43 3.32
N PRO A 77 -10.21 -24.10 2.50
CA PRO A 77 -8.83 -24.54 2.75
C PRO A 77 -8.24 -23.85 3.96
N GLY A 78 -7.36 -24.55 4.66
CA GLY A 78 -6.45 -23.94 5.61
C GLY A 78 -5.46 -23.01 4.91
N LEU A 79 -5.00 -21.98 5.61
CA LEU A 79 -4.04 -21.00 5.09
C LEU A 79 -2.78 -21.65 4.49
N PRO A 80 -2.14 -22.67 5.11
CA PRO A 80 -0.97 -23.33 4.52
C PRO A 80 -1.25 -23.97 3.16
N ARG A 81 -2.40 -24.64 3.01
CA ARG A 81 -2.80 -25.26 1.73
C ARG A 81 -3.08 -24.22 0.66
N ALA A 82 -3.77 -23.14 1.03
CA ALA A 82 -4.05 -22.03 0.12
C ALA A 82 -2.75 -21.39 -0.41
N LEU A 83 -1.75 -21.21 0.47
CA LEU A 83 -0.45 -20.65 0.12
C LEU A 83 0.43 -21.62 -0.67
N ALA A 84 0.41 -22.92 -0.34
CA ALA A 84 1.18 -23.95 -1.05
C ALA A 84 0.75 -24.09 -2.52
N GLY A 85 -0.52 -23.82 -2.80
CA GLY A 85 -1.04 -23.88 -4.16
C GLY A 85 -0.80 -22.62 -5.00
N VAL A 86 0.01 -21.66 -4.54
CA VAL A 86 0.30 -20.44 -5.32
C VAL A 86 1.17 -20.78 -6.53
N SER A 87 0.66 -20.51 -7.73
CA SER A 87 1.41 -20.84 -8.96
C SER A 87 2.63 -19.90 -9.12
N PRO A 88 3.85 -20.43 -9.33
CA PRO A 88 5.04 -19.60 -9.48
C PRO A 88 4.96 -18.53 -10.57
N PRO A 89 4.38 -18.78 -11.76
CA PRO A 89 4.25 -17.75 -12.80
C PRO A 89 3.37 -16.57 -12.38
N ARG A 90 2.26 -16.82 -11.67
CA ARG A 90 1.38 -15.74 -11.18
C ARG A 90 2.04 -14.94 -10.06
N LEU A 91 2.77 -15.62 -9.18
CA LEU A 91 3.56 -14.94 -8.14
C LEU A 91 4.62 -14.04 -8.77
N LEU A 92 5.36 -14.54 -9.76
CA LEU A 92 6.35 -13.75 -10.49
C LEU A 92 5.70 -12.55 -11.20
N GLY A 93 4.59 -12.76 -11.90
CA GLY A 93 3.82 -11.68 -12.54
C GLY A 93 3.37 -10.62 -11.54
N ALA A 94 2.88 -11.03 -10.36
CA ALA A 94 2.52 -10.12 -9.29
C ALA A 94 3.72 -9.32 -8.76
N LEU A 95 4.86 -9.97 -8.52
CA LEU A 95 6.08 -9.31 -8.07
C LEU A 95 6.60 -8.29 -9.09
N LEU A 96 6.56 -8.62 -10.39
CA LEU A 96 6.95 -7.70 -11.47
C LEU A 96 6.00 -6.49 -11.57
N ALA A 97 4.68 -6.72 -11.43
CA ALA A 97 3.71 -5.63 -11.41
C ALA A 97 3.90 -4.71 -10.19
N LEU A 98 4.15 -5.27 -8.99
CA LEU A 98 4.46 -4.48 -7.79
C LEU A 98 5.78 -3.71 -7.94
N LEU A 99 6.80 -4.33 -8.53
CA LEU A 99 8.08 -3.67 -8.81
C LEU A 99 7.91 -2.49 -9.77
N LEU A 100 7.12 -2.66 -10.83
CA LEU A 100 6.78 -1.58 -11.75
C LEU A 100 6.03 -0.44 -11.04
N GLY A 101 5.04 -0.77 -10.20
CA GLY A 101 4.32 0.22 -9.38
C GLY A 101 5.25 1.01 -8.44
N ALA A 102 6.17 0.31 -7.76
CA ALA A 102 7.19 0.94 -6.92
C ALA A 102 8.10 1.89 -7.71
N PHE A 103 8.53 1.48 -8.91
CA PHE A 103 9.31 2.33 -9.81
C PHE A 103 8.55 3.58 -10.25
N LEU A 104 7.28 3.44 -10.64
CA LEU A 104 6.41 4.57 -11.03
C LEU A 104 6.23 5.56 -9.86
N THR A 105 6.07 5.05 -8.64
CA THR A 105 5.97 5.85 -7.42
C THR A 105 7.27 6.63 -7.16
N ALA A 106 8.42 6.00 -7.37
CA ALA A 106 9.72 6.66 -7.21
C ALA A 106 9.98 7.72 -8.30
N MET A 107 9.61 7.45 -9.55
CA MET A 107 9.65 8.44 -10.65
C MET A 107 8.75 9.64 -10.37
N ARG A 108 7.53 9.38 -9.86
CA ARG A 108 6.57 10.42 -9.46
C ARG A 108 7.18 11.36 -8.43
N TRP A 109 7.82 10.81 -7.40
CA TRP A 109 8.46 11.64 -6.39
C TRP A 109 9.66 12.42 -6.94
N TRP A 110 10.46 11.81 -7.82
CA TRP A 110 11.56 12.51 -8.48
C TRP A 110 11.10 13.77 -9.23
N TRP A 111 9.98 13.69 -9.95
CA TRP A 111 9.37 14.87 -10.60
C TRP A 111 8.88 15.92 -9.60
N LEU A 112 8.25 15.49 -8.50
CA LEU A 112 7.75 16.39 -7.47
C LEU A 112 8.90 17.10 -6.74
N LEU A 113 10.01 16.41 -6.48
CA LEU A 113 11.19 16.97 -5.84
C LEU A 113 11.81 18.08 -6.72
N ALA A 114 11.93 17.82 -8.02
CA ALA A 114 12.36 18.81 -9.00
C ALA A 114 11.39 20.01 -9.08
N ALA A 115 10.07 19.77 -9.06
CA ALA A 115 9.06 20.82 -9.07
C ALA A 115 9.03 21.66 -7.77
N SER A 116 9.37 21.07 -6.64
CA SER A 116 9.64 21.79 -5.38
C SER A 116 10.90 22.65 -5.46
N GLY A 117 11.72 22.49 -6.51
CA GLY A 117 12.99 23.16 -6.77
C GLY A 117 14.18 22.51 -6.05
N CYS A 118 14.02 21.25 -5.64
CA CYS A 118 15.08 20.41 -5.09
C CYS A 118 15.47 19.38 -6.17
N PRO A 119 16.10 19.78 -7.30
CA PRO A 119 16.45 18.83 -8.34
C PRO A 119 17.47 17.82 -7.79
N ALA A 120 17.23 16.54 -8.07
CA ALA A 120 18.13 15.44 -7.72
C ALA A 120 18.31 14.52 -8.93
N ARG A 121 19.38 13.72 -8.92
CA ARG A 121 19.57 12.66 -9.93
C ARG A 121 18.55 11.54 -9.67
N ALA A 122 18.02 10.94 -10.73
CA ALA A 122 16.99 9.90 -10.62
C ALA A 122 17.49 8.66 -9.85
N GLY A 123 18.74 8.22 -10.09
CA GLY A 123 19.31 7.04 -9.43
C GLY A 123 19.26 7.07 -7.89
N PRO A 124 19.82 8.11 -7.24
CA PRO A 124 19.70 8.30 -5.80
C PRO A 124 18.26 8.32 -5.28
N VAL A 125 17.35 9.00 -6.00
CA VAL A 125 15.93 9.08 -5.61
C VAL A 125 15.24 7.72 -5.71
N LEU A 126 15.51 6.94 -6.76
CA LEU A 126 15.03 5.57 -6.91
C LEU A 126 15.55 4.71 -5.74
N ARG A 127 16.87 4.70 -5.51
CA ARG A 127 17.50 3.96 -4.40
C ARG A 127 16.90 4.33 -3.05
N LEU A 128 16.70 5.61 -2.79
CA LEU A 128 16.09 6.12 -1.57
C LEU A 128 14.62 5.68 -1.44
N SER A 129 13.86 5.68 -2.54
CA SER A 129 12.46 5.24 -2.54
C SER A 129 12.35 3.75 -2.19
N PHE A 130 13.20 2.91 -2.78
CA PHE A 130 13.25 1.48 -2.47
C PHE A 130 13.75 1.19 -1.05
N LEU A 131 14.71 1.96 -0.54
CA LEU A 131 15.13 1.88 0.86
C LEU A 131 13.99 2.33 1.81
N GLY A 132 13.19 3.30 1.40
CA GLY A 132 11.97 3.70 2.12
C GLY A 132 10.95 2.56 2.22
N LEU A 133 10.77 1.77 1.16
CA LEU A 133 9.93 0.57 1.20
C LEU A 133 10.43 -0.45 2.23
N PHE A 134 11.74 -0.65 2.32
CA PHE A 134 12.33 -1.49 3.36
C PHE A 134 12.06 -0.95 4.78
N PHE A 135 12.21 0.37 5.01
CA PHE A 135 11.94 0.96 6.33
C PHE A 135 10.46 0.94 6.73
N ASN A 136 9.53 0.91 5.77
CA ASN A 136 8.10 0.70 6.06
C ASN A 136 7.81 -0.65 6.74
N MET A 137 8.73 -1.61 6.66
CA MET A 137 8.62 -2.90 7.36
C MET A 137 9.07 -2.84 8.83
N ALA A 138 10.08 -2.02 9.12
CA ALA A 138 10.76 -2.03 10.41
C ALA A 138 10.15 -1.07 11.44
N LEU A 139 9.43 -0.05 10.98
CA LEU A 139 8.86 0.99 11.85
C LEU A 139 7.35 0.80 12.05
N PRO A 140 6.82 0.98 13.28
CA PRO A 140 5.39 0.97 13.52
C PRO A 140 4.70 2.10 12.75
N GLY A 141 3.78 1.73 11.86
CA GLY A 141 2.97 2.63 11.04
C GLY A 141 3.43 2.73 9.58
N LEU A 142 2.49 2.97 8.67
CA LEU A 142 2.70 3.08 7.22
C LEU A 142 3.46 4.34 6.76
N THR A 143 4.20 4.98 7.68
CA THR A 143 4.85 6.29 7.49
C THR A 143 6.37 6.24 7.69
N GLY A 144 6.95 5.13 8.15
CA GLY A 144 8.39 5.05 8.46
C GLY A 144 9.31 5.34 7.26
N GLY A 145 8.96 4.82 6.09
CA GLY A 145 9.66 5.06 4.83
C GLY A 145 9.51 6.49 4.31
N ASP A 146 8.35 7.11 4.51
CA ASP A 146 8.13 8.52 4.15
C ASP A 146 8.89 9.46 5.09
N VAL A 147 9.02 9.11 6.37
CA VAL A 147 9.89 9.81 7.32
C VAL A 147 11.36 9.69 6.90
N ALA A 148 11.80 8.49 6.49
CA ALA A 148 13.17 8.29 5.99
C ALA A 148 13.44 9.13 4.72
N ARG A 149 12.50 9.15 3.76
CA ARG A 149 12.56 9.98 2.55
C ARG A 149 12.62 11.46 2.89
N ALA A 150 11.76 11.92 3.80
CA ALA A 150 11.73 13.30 4.27
C ALA A 150 13.05 13.69 4.98
N ALA A 151 13.55 12.85 5.88
CA ALA A 151 14.80 13.08 6.60
C ALA A 151 16.00 13.15 5.64
N LEU A 152 16.07 12.26 4.65
CA LEU A 152 17.18 12.26 3.70
C LEU A 152 17.08 13.41 2.69
N ALA A 153 15.90 13.70 2.15
CA ALA A 153 15.71 14.83 1.23
C ALA A 153 15.98 16.19 1.91
N THR A 154 15.63 16.36 3.19
CA THR A 154 15.96 17.58 3.94
C THR A 154 17.44 17.70 4.29
N ARG A 155 18.16 16.59 4.43
CA ARG A 155 19.61 16.57 4.64
C ARG A 155 20.38 16.89 3.36
N GLU A 156 19.93 16.39 2.22
CA GLU A 156 20.52 16.70 0.90
C GLU A 156 20.24 18.14 0.45
N HIS A 157 19.16 18.75 0.95
CA HIS A 157 18.78 20.14 0.65
C HIS A 157 18.63 20.98 1.93
N PRO A 158 19.74 21.29 2.65
CA PRO A 158 19.70 21.96 3.94
C PRO A 158 19.10 23.36 3.89
N GLU A 159 19.22 24.07 2.77
CA GLU A 159 18.62 25.39 2.59
C GLU A 159 17.14 25.34 2.19
N ARG A 160 16.67 24.20 1.67
CA ARG A 160 15.33 24.02 1.08
C ARG A 160 14.56 22.89 1.77
N ARG A 161 14.72 22.78 3.09
CA ARG A 161 14.09 21.73 3.91
C ARG A 161 12.56 21.75 3.80
N ALA A 162 11.95 22.93 3.79
CA ALA A 162 10.50 23.06 3.66
C ALA A 162 10.00 22.49 2.32
N GLU A 163 10.70 22.80 1.22
CA GLU A 163 10.43 22.30 -0.12
C GLU A 163 10.59 20.78 -0.25
N ALA A 164 11.66 20.24 0.34
CA ALA A 164 11.91 18.80 0.38
C ALA A 164 10.80 18.07 1.17
N LEU A 165 10.41 18.57 2.35
CA LEU A 165 9.28 18.01 3.13
C LEU A 165 7.97 18.05 2.35
N VAL A 166 7.65 19.19 1.75
CA VAL A 166 6.44 19.37 0.95
C VAL A 166 6.39 18.39 -0.23
N SER A 167 7.52 18.07 -0.85
CA SER A 167 7.55 17.09 -1.95
C SER A 167 7.03 15.71 -1.53
N VAL A 168 7.38 15.26 -0.31
CA VAL A 168 6.95 13.96 0.24
C VAL A 168 5.48 14.00 0.62
N VAL A 169 5.03 15.11 1.22
CA VAL A 169 3.63 15.29 1.59
C VAL A 169 2.73 15.32 0.35
N VAL A 170 3.12 16.06 -0.69
CA VAL A 170 2.37 16.12 -1.96
C VAL A 170 2.38 14.77 -2.65
N ASP A 171 3.51 14.05 -2.65
CA ASP A 171 3.60 12.69 -3.19
C ASP A 171 2.57 11.75 -2.53
N ARG A 172 2.48 11.78 -1.19
CA ARG A 172 1.51 11.00 -0.42
C ARG A 172 0.06 11.42 -0.72
N LEU A 173 -0.20 12.73 -0.77
CA LEU A 173 -1.52 13.29 -1.02
C LEU A 173 -2.04 12.87 -2.41
N LEU A 174 -1.23 12.98 -3.45
CA LEU A 174 -1.62 12.60 -4.81
C LEU A 174 -1.88 11.09 -4.93
N GLY A 175 -1.08 10.26 -4.25
CA GLY A 175 -1.33 8.82 -4.17
C GLY A 175 -2.69 8.48 -3.55
N LEU A 176 -3.02 9.13 -2.42
CA LEU A 176 -4.29 8.91 -1.72
C LEU A 176 -5.49 9.46 -2.50
N VAL A 177 -5.38 10.67 -3.05
CA VAL A 177 -6.45 11.26 -3.90
C VAL A 177 -6.76 10.34 -5.06
N THR A 178 -5.74 9.85 -5.77
CA THR A 178 -5.96 8.95 -6.91
C THR A 178 -6.65 7.66 -6.47
N LEU A 179 -6.29 7.11 -5.31
CA LEU A 179 -6.87 5.89 -4.76
C LEU A 179 -8.36 6.06 -4.41
N VAL A 180 -8.71 7.15 -3.73
CA VAL A 180 -10.10 7.43 -3.32
C VAL A 180 -10.96 7.76 -4.54
N LEU A 181 -10.42 8.49 -5.52
CA LEU A 181 -11.11 8.73 -6.80
C LEU A 181 -11.35 7.43 -7.56
N LEU A 182 -10.41 6.50 -7.53
CA LEU A 182 -10.57 5.18 -8.14
C LEU A 182 -11.67 4.36 -7.44
N ALA A 183 -11.72 4.38 -6.11
CA ALA A 183 -12.81 3.74 -5.35
C ALA A 183 -14.19 4.34 -5.71
N ALA A 184 -14.28 5.67 -5.80
CA ALA A 184 -15.51 6.34 -6.22
C ALA A 184 -15.90 6.01 -7.66
N LEU A 185 -14.92 6.00 -8.58
CA LEU A 185 -15.15 5.66 -9.98
C LEU A 185 -15.67 4.22 -10.12
N VAL A 186 -15.01 3.24 -9.49
CA VAL A 186 -15.45 1.85 -9.53
C VAL A 186 -16.85 1.70 -8.93
N SER A 187 -17.12 2.37 -7.80
CA SER A 187 -18.45 2.32 -7.16
C SER A 187 -19.57 2.82 -8.07
N LEU A 188 -19.31 3.79 -8.96
CA LEU A 188 -20.29 4.30 -9.94
C LEU A 188 -20.60 3.30 -11.05
N PHE A 189 -19.60 2.55 -11.51
CA PHE A 189 -19.72 1.61 -12.63
C PHE A 189 -20.02 0.18 -12.21
N LEU A 190 -19.97 -0.12 -10.90
CA LEU A 190 -20.34 -1.44 -10.39
C LEU A 190 -21.86 -1.63 -10.50
N GLN A 191 -22.25 -2.65 -11.25
CA GLN A 191 -23.65 -3.02 -11.53
C GLN A 191 -23.93 -4.46 -11.04
N GLY A 192 -25.19 -4.90 -11.14
CA GLY A 192 -25.62 -6.22 -10.69
C GLY A 192 -25.68 -6.35 -9.16
N ALA A 193 -25.70 -7.59 -8.67
CA ALA A 193 -25.84 -7.88 -7.23
C ALA A 193 -24.78 -7.17 -6.37
N ALA A 194 -23.53 -7.14 -6.85
CA ALA A 194 -22.43 -6.40 -6.20
C ALA A 194 -22.69 -4.89 -6.11
N GLY A 195 -23.22 -4.29 -7.18
CA GLY A 195 -23.58 -2.87 -7.21
C GLY A 195 -24.73 -2.53 -6.27
N GLU A 196 -25.73 -3.41 -6.16
CA GLU A 196 -26.86 -3.26 -5.24
C GLU A 196 -26.43 -3.36 -3.77
N GLN A 197 -25.60 -4.35 -3.43
CA GLN A 197 -25.07 -4.52 -2.07
C GLN A 197 -24.22 -3.32 -1.63
N LEU A 198 -23.47 -2.70 -2.55
CA LEU A 198 -22.65 -1.52 -2.27
C LEU A 198 -23.39 -0.18 -2.45
N ALA A 199 -24.65 -0.17 -2.89
CA ALA A 199 -25.41 1.06 -3.12
C ALA A 199 -25.47 2.00 -1.89
N PRO A 200 -25.65 1.51 -0.65
CA PRO A 200 -25.63 2.38 0.54
C PRO A 200 -24.27 3.03 0.80
N LEU A 201 -23.17 2.40 0.35
CA LEU A 201 -21.80 2.90 0.53
C LEU A 201 -21.36 3.83 -0.59
N ARG A 202 -22.09 3.87 -1.73
CA ARG A 202 -21.74 4.70 -2.88
C ARG A 202 -21.71 6.19 -2.55
N SER A 203 -22.74 6.71 -1.87
CA SER A 203 -22.81 8.14 -1.52
C SER A 203 -21.72 8.60 -0.54
N PRO A 204 -21.40 7.90 0.58
CA PRO A 204 -20.30 8.31 1.44
C PRO A 204 -18.93 8.17 0.75
N ILE A 205 -18.72 7.16 -0.12
CA ILE A 205 -17.47 7.02 -0.89
C ILE A 205 -17.30 8.23 -1.82
N ILE A 206 -18.33 8.58 -2.60
CA ILE A 206 -18.27 9.73 -3.52
C ILE A 206 -18.11 11.04 -2.74
N GLY A 207 -18.88 11.23 -1.67
CA GLY A 207 -18.78 12.42 -0.81
C GLY A 207 -17.39 12.58 -0.21
N GLY A 208 -16.81 11.51 0.31
CA GLY A 208 -15.43 11.49 0.81
C GLY A 208 -14.39 11.77 -0.28
N ALA A 209 -14.57 11.23 -1.48
CA ALA A 209 -13.71 11.48 -2.63
C ALA A 209 -13.73 12.95 -3.07
N LEU A 210 -14.93 13.52 -3.20
CA LEU A 210 -15.12 14.93 -3.56
C LEU A 210 -14.58 15.87 -2.48
N LEU A 211 -14.79 15.53 -1.20
CA LEU A 211 -14.24 16.28 -0.08
C LEU A 211 -12.70 16.26 -0.12
N LEU A 212 -12.08 15.08 -0.25
CA LEU A 212 -10.62 14.97 -0.29
C LEU A 212 -10.02 15.67 -1.52
N LEU A 213 -10.67 15.56 -2.67
CA LEU A 213 -10.28 16.26 -3.89
C LEU A 213 -10.38 17.77 -3.71
N GLY A 214 -11.49 18.27 -3.15
CA GLY A 214 -11.72 19.68 -2.87
C GLY A 214 -10.70 20.25 -1.87
N LEU A 215 -10.41 19.51 -0.79
CA LEU A 215 -9.38 19.86 0.18
C LEU A 215 -7.99 19.86 -0.46
N THR A 216 -7.66 18.88 -1.28
CA THR A 216 -6.39 18.83 -2.02
C THR A 216 -6.27 20.01 -2.97
N TRP A 217 -7.34 20.34 -3.68
CA TRP A 217 -7.37 21.48 -4.59
C TRP A 217 -7.20 22.80 -3.84
N LEU A 218 -7.88 22.97 -2.70
CA LEU A 218 -7.67 24.10 -1.78
C LEU A 218 -6.22 24.21 -1.31
N VAL A 219 -5.66 23.09 -0.84
CA VAL A 219 -4.28 23.01 -0.32
C VAL A 219 -3.27 23.32 -1.43
N LEU A 220 -3.46 22.82 -2.65
CA LEU A 220 -2.50 23.04 -3.75
C LEU A 220 -2.67 24.37 -4.48
N ARG A 221 -3.83 25.05 -4.43
CA ARG A 221 -4.08 26.28 -5.20
C ARG A 221 -3.84 27.56 -4.38
N PRO A 222 -2.75 28.31 -4.65
CA PRO A 222 -2.42 29.51 -3.86
C PRO A 222 -3.44 30.64 -3.98
N GLY A 223 -4.15 30.72 -5.11
CA GLY A 223 -5.21 31.71 -5.30
C GLY A 223 -6.40 31.46 -4.37
N LEU A 224 -6.78 30.19 -4.18
CA LEU A 224 -7.92 29.82 -3.34
C LEU A 224 -7.60 30.02 -1.84
N ARG A 225 -6.37 29.72 -1.41
CA ARG A 225 -5.93 29.99 -0.04
C ARG A 225 -5.88 31.48 0.29
N ARG A 226 -5.41 32.30 -0.68
CA ARG A 226 -5.44 33.77 -0.60
C ARG A 226 -6.86 34.31 -0.52
N LEU A 227 -7.78 33.79 -1.34
CA LEU A 227 -9.19 34.19 -1.36
C LEU A 227 -9.86 33.93 0.00
N LEU A 228 -9.59 32.79 0.63
CA LEU A 228 -10.10 32.44 1.96
C LEU A 228 -9.34 33.10 3.12
N GLY A 229 -8.31 33.92 2.83
CA GLY A 229 -7.53 34.62 3.84
C GLY A 229 -6.68 33.70 4.73
N LEU A 230 -6.38 32.47 4.30
CA LEU A 230 -5.63 31.49 5.09
C LEU A 230 -4.23 31.99 5.47
N ASP A 231 -3.60 32.78 4.60
CA ASP A 231 -2.27 33.35 4.85
C ASP A 231 -2.25 34.26 6.10
N ARG A 232 -3.33 35.03 6.31
CA ARG A 232 -3.49 35.91 7.47
C ARG A 232 -3.68 35.12 8.76
N TRP A 233 -4.41 34.02 8.68
CA TRP A 233 -4.63 33.10 9.80
C TRP A 233 -3.35 32.36 10.18
N LEU A 234 -2.62 31.82 9.20
CA LEU A 234 -1.35 31.12 9.40
C LEU A 234 -0.31 32.02 10.06
N GLY A 235 -0.27 33.31 9.69
CA GLY A 235 0.64 34.30 10.28
C GLY A 235 0.39 34.59 11.77
N ARG A 236 -0.82 34.32 12.30
CA ARG A 236 -1.18 34.57 13.71
C ARG A 236 -0.86 33.40 14.64
N LEU A 237 -0.49 32.24 14.09
CA LEU A 237 -0.17 31.06 14.89
C LEU A 237 1.24 31.17 15.50
N PRO A 238 1.51 30.51 16.65
CA PRO A 238 2.80 30.55 17.35
C PRO A 238 3.99 30.06 16.52
N GLN A 239 3.75 29.40 15.37
CA GLN A 239 4.78 28.93 14.43
C GLN A 239 4.56 29.48 13.01
N GLY A 240 3.87 30.61 12.86
CA GLY A 240 3.42 31.16 11.58
C GLY A 240 4.52 31.34 10.54
N ARG A 241 5.74 31.73 10.94
CA ARG A 241 6.90 31.82 10.03
C ARG A 241 7.26 30.48 9.37
N ARG A 242 7.19 29.36 10.11
CA ARG A 242 7.46 28.01 9.56
C ARG A 242 6.32 27.57 8.64
N LEU A 243 5.08 27.82 9.05
CA LEU A 243 3.88 27.51 8.26
C LEU A 243 3.84 28.29 6.93
N LEU A 244 4.21 29.56 6.94
CA LEU A 244 4.33 30.38 5.73
C LEU A 244 5.45 29.89 4.79
N LYS A 245 6.55 29.36 5.33
CA LYS A 245 7.58 28.71 4.49
C LYS A 245 7.04 27.45 3.82
N LEU A 246 6.29 26.62 4.55
CA LEU A 246 5.62 25.43 3.99
C LEU A 246 4.57 25.82 2.94
N ASP A 247 3.78 26.87 3.19
CA ASP A 247 2.80 27.39 2.22
C ASP A 247 3.46 27.88 0.92
N ARG A 248 4.59 28.60 1.01
CA ARG A 248 5.35 29.02 -0.18
C ARG A 248 5.91 27.83 -0.95
N ALA A 249 6.46 26.84 -0.24
CA ALA A 249 6.93 25.60 -0.86
C ALA A 249 5.79 24.85 -1.57
N LEU A 250 4.63 24.75 -0.92
CA LEU A 250 3.43 24.14 -1.49
C LEU A 250 2.92 24.89 -2.71
N SER A 251 2.94 26.22 -2.67
CA SER A 251 2.55 27.08 -3.80
C SER A 251 3.41 26.85 -5.04
N ARG A 252 4.71 26.57 -4.85
CA ARG A 252 5.65 26.31 -5.94
C ARG A 252 5.31 25.02 -6.68
N VAL A 253 4.93 23.96 -5.95
CA VAL A 253 4.49 22.70 -6.56
C VAL A 253 3.08 22.84 -7.14
N GLY A 254 2.19 23.48 -6.39
CA GLY A 254 0.79 23.71 -6.74
C GLY A 254 0.56 24.49 -8.05
N SER A 255 1.53 25.32 -8.45
CA SER A 255 1.50 26.08 -9.71
C SER A 255 2.03 25.31 -10.92
N ARG A 256 2.62 24.12 -10.74
CA ARG A 256 3.17 23.29 -11.82
C ARG A 256 2.14 22.25 -12.28
N HIS A 257 1.09 22.69 -12.98
CA HIS A 257 -0.04 21.83 -13.36
C HIS A 257 0.36 20.59 -14.17
N GLY A 258 1.30 20.73 -15.10
CA GLY A 258 1.82 19.60 -15.89
C GLY A 258 2.47 18.51 -15.01
N VAL A 259 3.21 18.92 -13.97
CA VAL A 259 3.84 17.97 -13.03
C VAL A 259 2.78 17.29 -12.17
N LEU A 260 1.79 18.04 -11.67
CA LEU A 260 0.69 17.47 -10.88
C LEU A 260 -0.15 16.48 -11.70
N ALA A 261 -0.47 16.82 -12.95
CA ALA A 261 -1.19 15.95 -13.86
C ALA A 261 -0.39 14.67 -14.16
N GLY A 262 0.90 14.81 -14.51
CA GLY A 262 1.80 13.67 -14.69
C GLY A 262 1.91 12.80 -13.44
N ALA A 263 1.97 13.41 -12.26
CA ALA A 263 2.02 12.69 -10.99
C ALA A 263 0.72 11.93 -10.68
N LEU A 264 -0.45 12.48 -11.04
CA LEU A 264 -1.73 11.75 -10.95
C LEU A 264 -1.77 10.56 -11.93
N VAL A 265 -1.27 10.72 -13.16
CA VAL A 265 -1.15 9.61 -14.12
C VAL A 265 -0.24 8.51 -13.58
N LEU A 266 0.95 8.85 -13.08
CA LEU A 266 1.86 7.87 -12.47
C LEU A 266 1.23 7.18 -11.25
N SER A 267 0.43 7.91 -10.45
CA SER A 267 -0.32 7.35 -9.33
C SER A 267 -1.38 6.35 -9.79
N LEU A 268 -2.11 6.68 -10.87
CA LEU A 268 -3.10 5.80 -11.45
C LEU A 268 -2.44 4.52 -11.97
N LEU A 269 -1.36 4.64 -12.75
CA LEU A 269 -0.61 3.50 -13.27
C LEU A 269 -0.08 2.60 -12.14
N ASN A 270 0.42 3.18 -11.04
CA ASN A 270 0.82 2.41 -9.86
C ASN A 270 -0.35 1.60 -9.27
N HIS A 271 -1.52 2.22 -9.12
CA HIS A 271 -2.70 1.54 -8.59
C HIS A 271 -3.21 0.45 -9.55
N LEU A 272 -3.14 0.66 -10.86
CA LEU A 272 -3.45 -0.38 -11.86
C LEU A 272 -2.46 -1.56 -11.79
N CYS A 273 -1.17 -1.28 -11.60
CA CYS A 273 -0.16 -2.32 -11.38
C CYS A 273 -0.45 -3.12 -10.11
N THR A 274 -0.81 -2.42 -9.02
CA THR A 274 -1.16 -3.05 -7.74
C THR A 274 -2.40 -3.93 -7.87
N ALA A 275 -3.45 -3.45 -8.53
CA ALA A 275 -4.68 -4.21 -8.76
C ALA A 275 -4.41 -5.46 -9.61
N THR A 276 -3.58 -5.32 -10.64
CA THR A 276 -3.17 -6.43 -11.52
C THR A 276 -2.35 -7.47 -10.75
N ALA A 277 -1.45 -7.04 -9.86
CA ALA A 277 -0.71 -7.94 -8.98
C ALA A 277 -1.66 -8.73 -8.07
N ILE A 278 -2.59 -8.04 -7.41
CA ILE A 278 -3.58 -8.66 -6.53
C ILE A 278 -4.48 -9.64 -7.31
N TYR A 279 -4.93 -9.26 -8.50
CA TYR A 279 -5.75 -10.14 -9.35
C TYR A 279 -4.97 -11.40 -9.79
N GLY A 280 -3.70 -11.26 -10.14
CA GLY A 280 -2.82 -12.39 -10.44
C GLY A 280 -2.66 -13.36 -9.26
N LEU A 281 -2.51 -12.82 -8.04
CA LEU A 281 -2.45 -13.61 -6.81
C LEU A 281 -3.80 -14.31 -6.53
N LEU A 282 -4.92 -13.60 -6.70
CA LEU A 282 -6.28 -14.14 -6.55
C LEU A 282 -6.54 -15.31 -7.49
N GLY A 283 -6.01 -15.29 -8.72
CA GLY A 283 -6.11 -16.42 -9.63
C GLY A 283 -5.57 -17.72 -9.03
N SER A 284 -4.58 -17.65 -8.14
CA SER A 284 -4.04 -18.82 -7.42
C SER A 284 -4.93 -19.31 -6.27
N LEU A 285 -5.90 -18.51 -5.85
CA LEU A 285 -6.88 -18.82 -4.81
C LEU A 285 -8.26 -19.17 -5.40
N GLY A 286 -8.46 -18.98 -6.70
CA GLY A 286 -9.69 -19.34 -7.42
C GLY A 286 -9.57 -20.63 -8.24
N GLY A 287 -10.71 -21.16 -8.68
CA GLY A 287 -10.81 -22.34 -9.55
C GLY A 287 -12.23 -22.58 -10.03
N PRO A 288 -12.49 -23.66 -10.81
CA PRO A 288 -13.79 -23.92 -11.43
C PRO A 288 -14.97 -23.93 -10.45
N GLY A 289 -14.74 -24.34 -9.19
CA GLY A 289 -15.75 -24.33 -8.14
C GLY A 289 -15.70 -23.12 -7.20
N VAL A 290 -14.83 -22.14 -7.43
CA VAL A 290 -14.60 -21.04 -6.48
C VAL A 290 -14.83 -19.70 -7.19
N PRO A 291 -16.02 -19.09 -7.06
CA PRO A 291 -16.27 -17.78 -7.65
C PRO A 291 -15.31 -16.76 -7.02
N VAL A 292 -14.65 -16.01 -7.88
CA VAL A 292 -13.69 -14.97 -7.49
C VAL A 292 -14.07 -13.63 -8.13
N PRO A 293 -13.76 -12.51 -7.47
CA PRO A 293 -14.02 -11.20 -8.05
C PRO A 293 -13.35 -11.01 -9.41
N SER A 294 -14.06 -10.37 -10.33
CA SER A 294 -13.53 -9.84 -11.58
C SER A 294 -12.42 -8.83 -11.33
N TRP A 295 -11.63 -8.51 -12.36
CA TRP A 295 -10.54 -7.53 -12.22
C TRP A 295 -11.06 -6.14 -11.78
N THR A 296 -12.24 -5.73 -12.26
CA THR A 296 -12.89 -4.46 -11.86
C THR A 296 -13.33 -4.46 -10.40
N GLU A 297 -13.83 -5.60 -9.89
CA GLU A 297 -14.15 -5.75 -8.48
C GLU A 297 -12.89 -5.74 -7.62
N VAL A 298 -11.82 -6.43 -8.04
CA VAL A 298 -10.51 -6.37 -7.36
C VAL A 298 -9.96 -4.95 -7.33
N LEU A 299 -10.11 -4.18 -8.40
CA LEU A 299 -9.72 -2.77 -8.45
C LEU A 299 -10.45 -1.95 -7.38
N GLY A 300 -11.76 -2.17 -7.21
CA GLY A 300 -12.57 -1.53 -6.17
C GLY A 300 -12.19 -1.97 -4.76
N ILE A 301 -12.04 -3.28 -4.55
CA ILE A 301 -11.62 -3.86 -3.26
C ILE A 301 -10.26 -3.30 -2.85
N MET A 302 -9.28 -3.33 -3.76
CA MET A 302 -7.96 -2.76 -3.53
C MET A 302 -8.06 -1.27 -3.21
N ALA A 303 -8.84 -0.50 -3.95
CA ALA A 303 -8.94 0.95 -3.76
C ALA A 303 -9.48 1.29 -2.36
N VAL A 304 -10.56 0.63 -1.93
CA VAL A 304 -11.14 0.84 -0.59
C VAL A 304 -10.22 0.29 0.50
N ALA A 305 -9.74 -0.95 0.38
CA ALA A 305 -8.92 -1.59 1.40
C ALA A 305 -7.58 -0.87 1.62
N ASN A 306 -6.92 -0.42 0.55
CA ASN A 306 -5.68 0.34 0.66
C ASN A 306 -5.92 1.77 1.17
N THR A 307 -7.10 2.36 0.95
CA THR A 307 -7.47 3.66 1.56
C THR A 307 -7.61 3.52 3.08
N ILE A 308 -8.31 2.48 3.54
CA ILE A 308 -8.44 2.17 4.97
C ILE A 308 -7.07 1.88 5.58
N SER A 309 -6.28 1.05 4.89
CA SER A 309 -4.93 0.70 5.36
C SER A 309 -3.97 1.88 5.38
N ALA A 310 -4.18 2.92 4.54
CA ALA A 310 -3.33 4.12 4.55
C ALA A 310 -3.44 4.93 5.84
N LEU A 311 -4.50 4.72 6.63
CA LEU A 311 -4.64 5.29 7.97
C LEU A 311 -3.68 4.53 8.92
N PRO A 312 -2.85 5.22 9.71
CA PRO A 312 -1.89 4.60 10.63
C PRO A 312 -2.60 4.04 11.89
N LEU A 313 -3.57 3.15 11.69
CA LEU A 313 -4.38 2.56 12.75
C LEU A 313 -3.70 1.33 13.40
N ALA A 314 -2.79 0.67 12.68
CA ALA A 314 -2.12 -0.53 13.14
C ALA A 314 -0.63 -0.59 12.73
N PRO A 315 0.25 -1.24 13.52
CA PRO A 315 1.64 -1.47 13.16
C PRO A 315 1.77 -2.23 11.83
N ALA A 316 2.48 -1.64 10.86
CA ALA A 316 2.64 -2.17 9.50
C ALA A 316 1.32 -2.51 8.76
N GLY A 317 0.17 -2.02 9.24
CA GLY A 317 -1.15 -2.26 8.64
C GLY A 317 -1.68 -3.69 8.78
N TRP A 318 -1.07 -4.53 9.62
CA TRP A 318 -1.56 -5.88 9.91
C TRP A 318 -2.90 -5.83 10.66
N GLY A 319 -3.79 -6.77 10.36
CA GLY A 319 -5.15 -6.86 10.88
C GLY A 319 -6.13 -5.98 10.11
N VAL A 320 -5.77 -4.72 9.84
CA VAL A 320 -6.68 -3.74 9.21
C VAL A 320 -7.03 -4.13 7.77
N GLY A 321 -6.03 -4.44 6.94
CA GLY A 321 -6.34 -4.81 5.56
C GLY A 321 -6.88 -6.24 5.45
N GLU A 322 -6.57 -7.16 6.36
CA GLU A 322 -7.18 -8.50 6.40
C GLU A 322 -8.68 -8.35 6.64
N ALA A 323 -9.05 -7.54 7.64
CA ALA A 323 -10.44 -7.20 7.93
C ALA A 323 -11.10 -6.46 6.76
N ALA A 324 -10.41 -5.54 6.10
CA ALA A 324 -10.94 -4.80 4.96
C ALA A 324 -11.20 -5.73 3.75
N PHE A 325 -10.22 -6.54 3.35
CA PHE A 325 -10.39 -7.49 2.24
C PHE A 325 -11.45 -8.55 2.57
N GLY A 326 -11.45 -9.12 3.79
CA GLY A 326 -12.46 -10.09 4.20
C GLY A 326 -13.88 -9.51 4.18
N THR A 327 -14.07 -8.32 4.73
CA THR A 327 -15.36 -7.61 4.73
C THR A 327 -15.81 -7.29 3.31
N LEU A 328 -14.92 -6.74 2.47
CA LEU A 328 -15.25 -6.38 1.08
C LEU A 328 -15.56 -7.59 0.22
N PHE A 329 -14.90 -8.72 0.43
CA PHE A 329 -15.27 -9.98 -0.22
C PHE A 329 -16.68 -10.41 0.20
N SER A 330 -16.98 -10.39 1.50
CA SER A 330 -18.31 -10.73 2.03
C SER A 330 -19.41 -9.83 1.46
N LEU A 331 -19.17 -8.51 1.42
CA LEU A 331 -20.08 -7.50 0.88
C LEU A 331 -20.29 -7.58 -0.64
N LEU A 332 -19.51 -8.40 -1.33
CA LEU A 332 -19.63 -8.66 -2.76
C LEU A 332 -20.14 -10.09 -3.03
N GLY A 333 -20.53 -10.83 -1.98
CA GLY A 333 -20.97 -12.21 -2.07
C GLY A 333 -19.86 -13.24 -2.30
N PHE A 334 -18.59 -12.86 -2.12
CA PHE A 334 -17.45 -13.76 -2.21
C PHE A 334 -17.04 -14.30 -0.83
N ASN A 335 -16.28 -15.39 -0.82
CA ASN A 335 -15.81 -16.00 0.41
C ASN A 335 -14.84 -15.05 1.16
N PRO A 336 -15.17 -14.60 2.39
CA PRO A 336 -14.33 -13.67 3.15
C PRO A 336 -12.96 -14.23 3.50
N THR A 337 -12.84 -15.55 3.65
CA THR A 337 -11.56 -16.22 3.94
C THR A 337 -10.58 -16.03 2.78
N LEU A 338 -11.07 -16.10 1.54
CA LEU A 338 -10.24 -15.85 0.35
C LEU A 338 -9.77 -14.40 0.31
N GLY A 339 -10.61 -13.45 0.72
CA GLY A 339 -10.23 -12.05 0.89
C GLY A 339 -9.08 -11.89 1.90
N VAL A 340 -9.20 -12.49 3.08
CA VAL A 340 -8.15 -12.47 4.11
C VAL A 340 -6.85 -13.11 3.59
N ALA A 341 -6.93 -14.30 2.99
CA ALA A 341 -5.78 -14.99 2.43
C ALA A 341 -5.09 -14.17 1.32
N LEU A 342 -5.88 -13.53 0.46
CA LEU A 342 -5.38 -12.64 -0.60
C LEU A 342 -4.65 -11.42 -0.01
N SER A 343 -5.21 -10.79 1.03
CA SER A 343 -4.55 -9.69 1.75
C SER A 343 -3.20 -10.11 2.30
N VAL A 344 -3.13 -11.27 2.96
CA VAL A 344 -1.87 -11.81 3.50
C VAL A 344 -0.86 -12.07 2.38
N LEU A 345 -1.28 -12.74 1.30
CA LEU A 345 -0.40 -13.06 0.18
C LEU A 345 0.12 -11.79 -0.52
N TYR A 346 -0.74 -10.79 -0.71
CA TYR A 346 -0.35 -9.47 -1.24
C TYR A 346 0.69 -8.81 -0.34
N ARG A 347 0.47 -8.76 0.98
CA ARG A 347 1.44 -8.18 1.92
C ARG A 347 2.76 -8.92 1.96
N LEU A 348 2.74 -10.26 1.95
CA LEU A 348 3.96 -11.06 1.90
C LEU A 348 4.73 -10.82 0.61
N SER A 349 4.04 -10.67 -0.53
CA SER A 349 4.66 -10.33 -1.81
C SER A 349 5.30 -8.94 -1.79
N ALA A 350 4.58 -7.94 -1.28
CA ALA A 350 5.11 -6.57 -1.12
C ALA A 350 6.29 -6.51 -0.14
N THR A 351 6.23 -7.30 0.93
CA THR A 351 7.29 -7.50 1.92
C THR A 351 8.53 -8.10 1.27
N ALA A 352 8.37 -9.21 0.53
CA ALA A 352 9.47 -9.88 -0.14
C ALA A 352 10.18 -8.95 -1.13
N LEU A 353 9.41 -8.16 -1.89
CA LEU A 353 9.95 -7.13 -2.77
C LEU A 353 10.73 -6.06 -1.99
N SER A 354 10.17 -5.57 -0.89
CA SER A 354 10.80 -4.54 -0.05
C SER A 354 12.11 -5.02 0.59
N LEU A 355 12.13 -6.26 1.07
CA LEU A 355 13.33 -6.91 1.59
C LEU A 355 14.39 -7.11 0.51
N GLY A 356 14.00 -7.65 -0.66
CA GLY A 356 14.91 -7.84 -1.79
C GLY A 356 15.54 -6.53 -2.25
N ALA A 357 14.74 -5.47 -2.38
CA ALA A 357 15.22 -4.15 -2.75
C ALA A 357 16.16 -3.57 -1.66
N GLY A 358 15.81 -3.70 -0.38
CA GLY A 358 16.67 -3.27 0.73
C GLY A 358 18.02 -3.99 0.76
N LEU A 359 18.03 -5.32 0.62
CA LEU A 359 19.25 -6.14 0.65
C LEU A 359 20.19 -5.81 -0.52
N VAL A 360 19.68 -5.68 -1.74
CA VAL A 360 20.48 -5.31 -2.92
C VAL A 360 21.10 -3.91 -2.76
N LEU A 361 20.35 -2.96 -2.17
CA LEU A 361 20.80 -1.57 -2.03
C LEU A 361 21.70 -1.32 -0.80
N LEU A 362 21.66 -2.21 0.19
CA LEU A 362 22.55 -2.24 1.36
C LEU A 362 23.80 -3.11 1.15
N ALA A 363 23.80 -3.97 0.11
CA ALA A 363 24.96 -4.78 -0.26
C ALA A 363 26.19 -3.91 -0.62
N PRO A 364 27.43 -4.46 -0.54
CA PRO A 364 28.69 -3.70 -0.59
C PRO A 364 28.88 -2.78 -1.81
N ALA A 365 28.17 -3.00 -2.93
CA ALA A 365 28.14 -2.08 -4.07
C ALA A 365 27.65 -0.66 -3.69
N GLY A 366 26.78 -0.54 -2.67
CA GLY A 366 26.32 0.73 -2.13
C GLY A 366 27.32 1.46 -1.21
N ARG A 367 28.43 0.81 -0.82
CA ARG A 367 29.51 1.44 -0.02
C ARG A 367 30.35 2.41 -0.83
N ARG A 368 30.52 2.16 -2.14
CA ARG A 368 31.23 3.07 -3.05
C ARG A 368 30.51 4.40 -3.18
N ASP A 369 29.19 4.38 -3.35
CA ASP A 369 28.37 5.61 -3.35
C ASP A 369 28.39 6.33 -2.01
N ARG A 370 28.36 5.57 -0.89
CA ARG A 370 28.44 6.15 0.45
C ARG A 370 29.78 6.84 0.69
N GLN A 371 30.87 6.23 0.25
CA GLN A 371 32.22 6.80 0.35
C GLN A 371 32.42 7.97 -0.63
N ALA A 372 31.88 7.89 -1.85
CA ALA A 372 31.89 9.01 -2.80
C ALA A 372 31.11 10.22 -2.26
N TRP A 373 29.92 9.98 -1.71
CA TRP A 373 29.09 11.00 -1.07
C TRP A 373 29.79 11.62 0.16
N LEU A 374 30.43 10.80 1.00
CA LEU A 374 31.20 11.30 2.15
C LEU A 374 32.40 12.15 1.72
N ARG A 375 33.08 11.79 0.62
CA ARG A 375 34.19 12.58 0.06
C ARG A 375 33.72 13.90 -0.53
N GLU A 376 32.60 13.91 -1.24
CA GLU A 376 31.99 15.14 -1.78
C GLU A 376 31.52 16.07 -0.66
N ALA A 377 30.91 15.53 0.41
CA ALA A 377 30.49 16.30 1.58
C ALA A 377 31.68 16.88 2.37
N GLN A 378 32.80 16.15 2.48
CA GLN A 378 34.03 16.66 3.08
C GLN A 378 34.70 17.73 2.22
N ALA A 379 34.69 17.58 0.89
CA ALA A 379 35.23 18.58 -0.02
C ALA A 379 34.43 19.89 0.03
N ALA A 380 33.10 19.83 0.13
CA ALA A 380 32.24 21.00 0.26
C ALA A 380 32.40 21.71 1.63
N GLY A 381 32.58 20.96 2.72
CA GLY A 381 32.87 21.53 4.03
C GLY A 381 34.22 22.24 4.10
N ASN A 382 35.26 21.67 3.49
CA ASN A 382 36.59 22.28 3.46
C ASN A 382 36.65 23.53 2.56
N SER A 383 35.83 23.63 1.51
CA SER A 383 35.75 24.84 0.69
C SER A 383 35.08 26.01 1.41
N ASP A 384 34.06 25.74 2.23
CA ASP A 384 33.39 26.76 3.04
C ASP A 384 34.26 27.24 4.20
N GLU A 385 35.03 26.35 4.83
CA GLU A 385 36.04 26.74 5.83
C GLU A 385 37.18 27.55 5.23
N ALA A 386 37.66 27.19 4.04
CA ALA A 386 38.70 27.94 3.34
C ALA A 386 38.21 29.32 2.86
N ALA A 387 36.94 29.43 2.44
CA ALA A 387 36.32 30.71 2.07
C ALA A 387 36.07 31.59 3.31
N GLY A 388 35.61 31.00 4.42
CA GLY A 388 35.43 31.69 5.70
C GLY A 388 36.74 32.17 6.32
N ALA A 389 37.82 31.38 6.23
CA ALA A 389 39.14 31.77 6.71
C ALA A 389 39.76 32.91 5.88
N ARG A 390 39.55 32.94 4.56
CA ARG A 390 39.97 34.06 3.70
C ARG A 390 39.21 35.35 3.98
N ALA A 391 37.89 35.26 4.14
CA ALA A 391 37.05 36.42 4.49
C ALA A 391 37.37 36.97 5.90
N GLY A 392 37.70 36.11 6.86
CA GLY A 392 38.11 36.52 8.21
C GLY A 392 39.51 37.17 8.25
N ALA A 393 40.43 36.72 7.40
CA ALA A 393 41.76 37.30 7.28
C ALA A 393 41.73 38.71 6.64
N ASP A 394 40.92 38.90 5.59
CA ASP A 394 40.76 40.21 4.95
C ASP A 394 40.10 41.24 5.88
N ALA A 395 39.08 40.84 6.65
CA ALA A 395 38.42 41.72 7.63
C ALA A 395 39.34 42.09 8.83
N GLY A 396 40.22 41.18 9.24
CA GLY A 396 41.22 41.44 10.28
C GLY A 396 42.30 42.42 9.83
N GLY A 397 42.75 42.32 8.58
CA GLY A 397 43.72 43.24 7.97
C GLY A 397 43.18 44.67 7.84
N GLU A 398 41.91 44.83 7.44
CA GLU A 398 41.26 46.14 7.35
C GLU A 398 41.06 46.80 8.73
N ALA A 399 40.73 46.01 9.76
CA ALA A 399 40.57 46.51 11.12
C ALA A 399 41.90 46.96 11.77
N GLU A 400 43.00 46.28 11.46
CA GLU A 400 44.34 46.65 11.94
C GLU A 400 44.90 47.88 11.21
N ALA A 401 44.66 47.99 9.90
CA ALA A 401 45.00 49.18 9.11
C ALA A 401 44.23 50.43 9.57
N ALA A 402 42.94 50.28 9.93
CA ALA A 402 42.13 51.37 10.46
C ALA A 402 42.60 51.85 11.85
N ARG A 403 43.12 50.95 12.70
CA ARG A 403 43.69 51.32 14.02
C ARG A 403 45.01 52.08 13.88
N ARG A 404 45.90 51.68 12.97
CA ARG A 404 47.18 52.37 12.74
C ARG A 404 47.04 53.75 12.08
N ALA A 405 45.89 54.06 11.49
CA ALA A 405 45.59 55.38 10.93
C ALA A 405 44.94 56.34 11.95
N ALA A 406 44.57 55.83 13.13
CA ALA A 406 43.91 56.60 14.19
C ALA A 406 44.85 56.97 15.35
N ASP A 407 46.04 56.38 15.40
CA ASP A 407 47.18 56.77 16.25
C ASP A 407 48.18 57.60 15.42
#